data_AF-A0A7C5V9U7-F1
#
_entry.id   AF-A0A7C5V9U7-F1
#
_cell.length_a   1.000
_cell.length_b   1.000
_cell.length_c   1.000
_cell.angle_alpha   90.00
_cell.angle_beta   90.00
_cell.angle_gamma   90.00
#
_symmetry.space_group_name_H-M   'P 1'
#
loop_
_entity.id
_entity.type
_entity.pdbx_description
1 polymer ?
#
loop_
_entity_poly.entity_id
_entity_poly.type
_entity_poly.pdbx_seq_one_letter_code
_entity_poly.pdbx_strand_id
1 'polypeptide(L)'
;MKTREPGEKNSLFLLVDSPVGRLRLRATEHGLEALEWVKAGDLPAAPVKTPRGVLREGAAWLEAYFRNHFPPSSLPPLSLAGTGFQKAVWVWLATLPPGRLTTYHVPGGPGVRVDSHCYEEYTIPPFYDSMIAKLITWAPTREECIARMRRALDEFVIEGIATTIPFHREVMDSEEFRSGRFGTNFVERFWK
;
A
#
# COMPACT_ATOMS: atom_id res chain seq x y z
N MET A 1 -17.94 -41.26 31.15
CA MET A 1 -16.57 -40.72 31.02
C MET A 1 -16.61 -39.66 29.93
N LYS A 2 -16.69 -38.37 30.29
CA LYS A 2 -16.88 -37.26 29.35
C LYS A 2 -15.64 -37.11 28.46
N THR A 3 -15.83 -37.20 27.15
CA THR A 3 -14.86 -36.86 26.11
C THR A 3 -14.45 -35.39 26.27
N ARG A 4 -13.18 -35.14 26.62
CA ARG A 4 -12.60 -33.81 26.67
C ARG A 4 -12.32 -33.35 25.23
N GLU A 5 -12.90 -32.21 24.85
CA GLU A 5 -12.56 -31.54 23.60
C GLU A 5 -11.06 -31.14 23.58
N PRO A 6 -10.34 -31.31 22.46
CA PRO A 6 -8.92 -30.97 22.41
C PRO A 6 -8.73 -29.46 22.46
N GLY A 7 -8.01 -29.00 23.49
CA GLY A 7 -7.76 -27.60 23.79
C GLY A 7 -7.26 -26.78 22.61
N GLU A 8 -7.91 -25.62 22.44
CA GLU A 8 -7.48 -24.47 21.65
C GLU A 8 -6.07 -24.05 22.12
N LYS A 9 -5.03 -24.59 21.49
CA LYS A 9 -3.66 -24.12 21.72
C LYS A 9 -3.53 -22.72 21.12
N ASN A 10 -3.39 -21.72 22.00
CA ASN A 10 -2.91 -20.36 21.71
C ASN A 10 -1.63 -20.42 20.87
N SER A 11 -1.72 -20.43 19.54
CA SER A 11 -0.57 -20.28 18.66
C SER A 11 -0.44 -18.81 18.23
N LEU A 12 0.76 -18.27 18.45
CA LEU A 12 1.21 -16.94 18.02
C LEU A 12 1.35 -16.78 16.53
N PHE A 13 1.66 -17.90 15.91
CA PHE A 13 2.07 -17.97 14.54
C PHE A 13 1.54 -19.22 13.88
N LEU A 14 1.48 -19.15 12.55
CA LEU A 14 1.21 -20.29 11.70
C LEU A 14 2.34 -20.40 10.69
N LEU A 15 2.85 -21.60 10.49
CA LEU A 15 3.79 -21.88 9.42
C LEU A 15 3.02 -22.20 8.15
N VAL A 16 3.42 -21.58 7.04
CA VAL A 16 2.84 -21.77 5.71
C VAL A 16 3.96 -22.15 4.77
N ASP A 17 3.85 -23.31 4.14
CA ASP A 17 4.72 -23.68 3.03
C ASP A 17 4.28 -22.91 1.78
N SER A 18 5.22 -22.29 1.08
CA SER A 18 4.94 -21.49 -0.12
C SER A 18 5.96 -21.75 -1.23
N PRO A 19 5.68 -21.37 -2.49
CA PRO A 19 6.64 -21.45 -3.59
C PRO A 19 7.94 -20.67 -3.35
N VAL A 20 7.93 -19.70 -2.44
CA VAL A 20 9.10 -18.85 -2.10
C VAL A 20 9.78 -19.27 -0.79
N GLY A 21 9.47 -20.47 -0.28
CA GLY A 21 9.99 -21.02 0.95
C GLY A 21 8.97 -21.05 2.09
N ARG A 22 9.41 -21.52 3.27
CA ARG A 22 8.56 -21.62 4.46
C ARG A 22 8.43 -20.26 5.14
N LEU A 23 7.18 -19.84 5.33
CA LEU A 23 6.81 -18.56 5.92
C LEU A 23 6.21 -18.77 7.30
N ARG A 24 6.39 -17.78 8.18
CA ARG A 24 5.77 -17.65 9.49
C ARG A 24 4.84 -16.44 9.48
N LEU A 25 3.56 -16.67 9.71
CA LEU A 25 2.58 -15.60 9.92
C LEU A 25 2.52 -15.33 11.41
N ARG A 26 2.70 -14.09 11.85
CA ARG A 26 2.60 -13.69 13.25
C ARG A 26 1.39 -12.77 13.45
N ALA A 27 0.67 -12.96 14.55
CA ALA A 27 -0.45 -12.11 14.94
C ALA A 27 -0.28 -11.60 16.38
N THR A 28 -0.83 -10.41 16.65
CA THR A 28 -1.06 -9.87 18.00
C THR A 28 -2.52 -10.06 18.39
N GLU A 29 -2.92 -9.52 19.54
CA GLU A 29 -4.33 -9.42 19.95
C GLU A 29 -5.19 -8.51 19.05
N HIS A 30 -4.57 -7.73 18.16
CA HIS A 30 -5.26 -6.80 17.26
C HIS A 30 -5.36 -7.30 15.81
N GLY A 31 -4.61 -8.35 15.42
CA GLY A 31 -4.61 -8.86 14.04
C GLY A 31 -3.27 -9.43 13.58
N LEU A 32 -3.16 -9.74 12.28
CA LEU A 32 -1.89 -10.11 11.63
C LEU A 32 -0.90 -8.94 11.68
N GLU A 33 0.32 -9.23 12.07
CA GLU A 33 1.36 -8.23 12.31
C GLU A 33 2.54 -8.40 11.35
N ALA A 34 2.92 -9.64 11.04
CA ALA A 34 4.11 -9.88 10.24
C ALA A 34 4.01 -11.18 9.43
N LEU A 35 4.71 -11.18 8.30
CA LEU A 35 5.03 -12.34 7.48
C LEU A 35 6.56 -12.44 7.41
N GLU A 36 7.12 -13.53 7.95
CA GLU A 36 8.56 -13.70 8.13
C GLU A 36 9.03 -14.98 7.43
N TRP A 37 10.19 -14.96 6.76
CA TRP A 37 10.83 -16.20 6.34
C TRP A 37 11.38 -16.94 7.56
N VAL A 38 11.10 -18.24 7.64
CA VAL A 38 11.71 -19.07 8.68
C VAL A 38 13.18 -19.28 8.33
N LYS A 39 14.08 -18.82 9.20
CA LYS A 39 15.51 -19.10 9.09
C LYS A 39 15.86 -20.36 9.87
N ALA A 40 16.94 -21.03 9.45
CA ALA A 40 17.47 -22.18 10.19
C ALA A 40 17.90 -21.73 11.60
N GLY A 41 17.34 -22.37 12.63
CA GLY A 41 17.64 -22.06 14.04
C GLY A 41 16.67 -21.09 14.73
N ASP A 42 15.62 -20.62 14.05
CA ASP A 42 14.59 -19.80 14.69
C ASP A 42 13.91 -20.56 15.85
N LEU A 43 14.02 -20.00 17.06
CA LEU A 43 13.29 -20.49 18.24
C LEU A 43 11.81 -20.06 18.15
N PRO A 44 10.86 -20.88 18.65
CA PRO A 44 9.46 -20.49 18.70
C PRO A 44 9.28 -19.28 19.64
N ALA A 45 8.58 -18.24 19.17
CA ALA A 45 8.25 -17.06 19.97
C ALA A 45 7.37 -17.42 21.20
N ALA A 46 7.38 -16.58 22.24
CA ALA A 46 6.64 -16.77 23.49
C ALA A 46 5.14 -16.41 23.35
N PRO A 47 4.19 -17.20 23.91
CA PRO A 47 2.76 -17.11 23.61
C PRO A 47 2.11 -15.75 23.97
N VAL A 48 1.33 -15.22 23.02
CA VAL A 48 0.49 -14.01 23.10
C VAL A 48 -0.89 -14.40 22.60
N LYS A 49 -1.94 -13.82 23.16
CA LYS A 49 -3.32 -14.05 22.68
C LYS A 49 -3.49 -13.48 21.27
N THR A 50 -4.07 -14.26 20.38
CA THR A 50 -4.42 -13.85 19.01
C THR A 50 -5.94 -13.91 18.83
N PRO A 51 -6.56 -13.03 18.03
CA PRO A 51 -7.98 -13.14 17.72
C PRO A 51 -8.27 -14.45 17.00
N ARG A 52 -9.42 -15.04 17.32
CA ARG A 52 -9.80 -16.36 16.82
C ARG A 52 -9.86 -16.35 15.28
N GLY A 53 -9.11 -17.25 14.64
CA GLY A 53 -9.18 -17.45 13.18
C GLY A 53 -8.22 -16.60 12.34
N VAL A 54 -7.67 -15.50 12.86
CA VAL A 54 -6.84 -14.54 12.09
C VAL A 54 -5.65 -15.21 11.37
N LEU A 55 -4.94 -16.11 12.05
CA LEU A 55 -3.82 -16.83 11.44
C LEU A 55 -4.25 -17.81 10.34
N ARG A 56 -5.43 -18.42 10.48
CA ARG A 56 -5.99 -19.32 9.47
C ARG A 56 -6.49 -18.55 8.25
N GLU A 57 -7.14 -17.41 8.48
CA GLU A 57 -7.57 -16.49 7.43
C GLU A 57 -6.37 -15.95 6.64
N GLY A 58 -5.31 -15.51 7.34
CA GLY A 58 -4.06 -15.09 6.70
C GLY A 58 -3.42 -16.19 5.85
N ALA A 59 -3.44 -17.43 6.32
CA ALA A 59 -2.89 -18.55 5.57
C ALA A 59 -3.74 -18.90 4.33
N ALA A 60 -5.06 -18.87 4.45
CA ALA A 60 -5.97 -19.05 3.32
C ALA A 60 -5.77 -17.94 2.26
N TRP A 61 -5.53 -16.71 2.71
CA TRP A 61 -5.17 -15.58 1.85
C TRP A 61 -3.89 -15.83 1.06
N LEU A 62 -2.81 -16.25 1.73
CA LEU A 62 -1.54 -16.57 1.08
C LEU A 62 -1.68 -17.76 0.11
N GLU A 63 -2.43 -18.79 0.51
CA GLU A 63 -2.68 -19.94 -0.36
C GLU A 63 -3.42 -19.53 -1.64
N ALA A 64 -4.47 -18.70 -1.52
CA ALA A 64 -5.17 -18.16 -2.68
C ALA A 64 -4.23 -17.33 -3.58
N TYR A 65 -3.44 -16.43 -2.97
CA TYR A 65 -2.45 -15.61 -3.67
C TYR A 65 -1.45 -16.47 -4.45
N PHE A 66 -0.81 -17.46 -3.81
CA PHE A 66 0.19 -18.31 -4.46
C PHE A 66 -0.41 -19.26 -5.50
N ARG A 67 -1.70 -19.57 -5.42
CA ARG A 67 -2.42 -20.33 -6.45
C ARG A 67 -2.98 -19.44 -7.56
N ASN A 68 -2.64 -18.15 -7.58
CA ASN A 68 -3.17 -17.17 -8.54
C ASN A 68 -4.72 -17.11 -8.55
N HIS A 69 -5.35 -17.34 -7.40
CA HIS A 69 -6.78 -17.13 -7.21
C HIS A 69 -7.00 -15.77 -6.56
N PHE A 70 -8.13 -15.14 -6.86
CA PHE A 70 -8.54 -13.96 -6.11
C PHE A 70 -8.74 -14.37 -4.64
N PRO A 71 -7.98 -13.76 -3.70
CA PRO A 71 -8.17 -14.03 -2.29
C PRO A 71 -9.57 -13.56 -1.84
N PRO A 72 -10.01 -13.96 -0.63
CA PRO A 72 -11.25 -13.45 -0.05
C PRO A 72 -11.35 -11.93 -0.17
N SER A 73 -12.55 -11.38 -0.39
CA SER A 73 -12.73 -9.94 -0.61
C SER A 73 -12.35 -9.06 0.59
N SER A 74 -12.27 -9.65 1.79
CA SER A 74 -11.87 -8.97 3.02
C SER A 74 -10.49 -9.42 3.47
N LEU A 75 -9.59 -8.47 3.69
CA LEU A 75 -8.33 -8.72 4.37
C LEU A 75 -8.58 -9.20 5.80
N PRO A 76 -7.78 -10.15 6.32
CA PRO A 76 -7.80 -10.47 7.75
C PRO A 76 -7.47 -9.20 8.55
N PRO A 77 -7.96 -9.08 9.80
CA PRO A 77 -7.61 -7.96 10.67
C PRO A 77 -6.09 -7.73 10.72
N LEU A 78 -5.64 -6.50 10.45
CA LEU A 78 -4.22 -6.14 10.44
C LEU A 78 -3.86 -5.34 11.70
N SER A 79 -2.81 -5.78 12.39
CA SER A 79 -2.21 -5.07 13.53
C SER A 79 -1.17 -4.06 13.04
N LEU A 80 -1.62 -2.98 12.39
CA LEU A 80 -0.75 -1.98 11.80
C LEU A 80 0.04 -1.18 12.85
N ALA A 81 1.36 -1.10 12.67
CA ALA A 81 2.27 -0.24 13.43
C ALA A 81 2.57 1.07 12.68
N GLY A 82 2.87 2.15 13.42
CA GLY A 82 3.19 3.46 12.86
C GLY A 82 2.40 4.61 13.50
N THR A 83 2.60 5.82 12.97
CA THR A 83 1.82 7.01 13.36
C THR A 83 0.36 6.88 12.89
N GLY A 84 -0.53 7.73 13.42
CA GLY A 84 -1.93 7.75 12.97
C GLY A 84 -2.06 7.97 11.46
N PHE A 85 -1.24 8.86 10.91
CA PHE A 85 -1.15 9.12 9.47
C PHE A 85 -0.72 7.87 8.69
N GLN A 86 0.34 7.19 9.11
CA GLN A 86 0.82 5.98 8.43
C GLN A 86 -0.26 4.90 8.38
N LYS A 87 -0.95 4.66 9.50
CA LYS A 87 -2.05 3.68 9.55
C LYS A 87 -3.21 4.07 8.63
N ALA A 88 -3.56 5.35 8.56
CA ALA A 88 -4.59 5.85 7.65
C ALA A 88 -4.21 5.62 6.17
N VAL A 89 -2.94 5.89 5.80
CA VAL A 89 -2.43 5.63 4.45
C VAL A 89 -2.51 4.14 4.12
N TRP A 90 -2.10 3.26 5.02
CA TRP A 90 -2.19 1.80 4.82
C TRP A 90 -3.63 1.32 4.61
N VAL A 91 -4.57 1.82 5.41
CA VAL A 91 -6.00 1.50 5.26
C VAL A 91 -6.53 2.01 3.93
N TRP A 92 -6.13 3.22 3.51
CA TRP A 92 -6.56 3.78 2.23
C TRP A 92 -6.03 2.96 1.05
N LEU A 93 -4.75 2.58 1.06
CA LEU A 93 -4.16 1.70 0.03
C LEU A 93 -4.83 0.32 -0.02
N ALA A 94 -5.18 -0.24 1.14
CA ALA A 94 -5.86 -1.54 1.22
C ALA A 94 -7.32 -1.49 0.77
N THR A 95 -7.95 -0.32 0.73
CA THR A 95 -9.34 -0.13 0.32
C THR A 95 -9.49 0.60 -1.01
N LEU A 96 -8.38 0.99 -1.65
CA LEU A 96 -8.39 1.62 -2.97
C LEU A 96 -8.91 0.63 -4.01
N PRO A 97 -10.08 0.87 -4.62
CA PRO A 97 -10.65 -0.06 -5.57
C PRO A 97 -9.78 -0.09 -6.85
N PRO A 98 -9.49 -1.29 -7.41
CA PRO A 98 -8.96 -1.36 -8.77
C PRO A 98 -9.99 -0.75 -9.73
N GLY A 99 -9.52 -0.17 -10.83
CA GLY A 99 -10.40 0.49 -11.77
C GLY A 99 -9.82 0.56 -13.17
N ARG A 100 -10.68 0.96 -14.10
CA ARG A 100 -10.32 1.17 -15.50
C ARG A 100 -10.08 2.66 -15.72
N LEU A 101 -9.00 2.99 -16.40
CA LEU A 101 -8.68 4.36 -16.81
C LEU A 101 -9.56 4.74 -17.99
N THR A 102 -10.71 5.38 -17.74
CA THR A 102 -11.64 5.75 -18.82
C THR A 102 -11.11 6.88 -19.70
N THR A 103 -10.20 7.67 -19.15
CA THR A 103 -9.47 8.71 -19.87
C THR A 103 -8.06 8.78 -19.31
N TYR A 104 -7.07 8.86 -20.20
CA TYR A 104 -5.66 8.96 -19.82
C TYR A 104 -4.92 9.91 -20.79
N HIS A 105 -4.97 11.20 -20.49
CA HIS A 105 -4.25 12.22 -21.26
C HIS A 105 -3.06 12.75 -20.47
N VAL A 106 -1.87 12.38 -20.94
CA VAL A 106 -0.61 12.78 -20.32
C VAL A 106 -0.22 14.22 -20.70
N PRO A 107 0.34 15.00 -19.78
CA PRO A 107 0.86 16.33 -20.08
C PRO A 107 2.14 16.24 -20.93
N GLY A 108 2.47 17.34 -21.61
CA GLY A 108 3.65 17.42 -22.45
C GLY A 108 4.31 18.81 -22.46
N GLY A 109 5.13 19.04 -23.49
CA GLY A 109 5.83 20.31 -23.70
C GLY A 109 7.24 20.37 -23.10
N PRO A 110 7.93 21.51 -23.22
CA PRO A 110 9.34 21.63 -22.84
C PRO A 110 9.57 21.28 -21.37
N GLY A 111 10.54 20.40 -21.11
CA GLY A 111 10.94 20.02 -19.76
C GLY A 111 9.92 19.18 -18.99
N VAL A 112 8.90 18.61 -19.65
CA VAL A 112 7.93 17.68 -19.04
C VAL A 112 8.17 16.28 -19.62
N ARG A 113 8.25 15.28 -18.75
CA ARG A 113 8.38 13.86 -19.11
C ARG A 113 7.43 13.04 -18.26
N VAL A 114 6.78 12.06 -18.90
CA VAL A 114 5.93 11.09 -18.22
C VAL A 114 6.45 9.69 -18.51
N ASP A 115 6.76 8.96 -17.43
CA ASP A 115 7.06 7.53 -17.51
C ASP A 115 5.83 6.75 -17.01
N SER A 116 5.22 5.98 -17.90
CA SER A 116 4.04 5.15 -17.58
C SER A 116 3.97 3.92 -18.48
N HIS A 117 3.31 2.87 -17.98
CA HIS A 117 2.88 1.72 -18.78
C HIS A 117 1.36 1.77 -19.08
N CYS A 118 0.65 2.75 -18.54
CA CYS A 118 -0.78 2.89 -18.66
C CYS A 118 -1.14 3.56 -19.99
N TYR A 119 -2.35 3.28 -20.45
CA TYR A 119 -2.97 3.87 -21.63
C TYR A 119 -4.48 3.95 -21.37
N GLU A 120 -5.20 4.67 -22.22
CA GLU A 120 -6.66 4.77 -22.12
C GLU A 120 -7.32 3.39 -22.20
N GLU A 121 -8.38 3.16 -21.43
CA GLU A 121 -9.05 1.87 -21.22
C GLU A 121 -8.21 0.78 -20.53
N TYR A 122 -6.99 1.08 -20.07
CA TYR A 122 -6.21 0.16 -19.25
C TYR A 122 -6.90 -0.14 -17.91
N THR A 123 -6.99 -1.42 -17.54
CA THR A 123 -7.52 -1.85 -16.25
C THR A 123 -6.38 -2.12 -15.28
N ILE A 124 -6.37 -1.41 -14.15
CA ILE A 124 -5.32 -1.54 -13.14
C ILE A 124 -5.53 -2.84 -12.36
N PRO A 125 -4.56 -3.77 -12.38
CA PRO A 125 -4.64 -5.01 -11.62
C PRO A 125 -4.50 -4.76 -10.11
N PRO A 126 -5.22 -5.50 -9.25
CA PRO A 126 -5.11 -5.35 -7.80
C PRO A 126 -3.85 -6.00 -7.19
N PHE A 127 -3.01 -6.64 -8.02
CA PHE A 127 -1.88 -7.45 -7.56
C PHE A 127 -0.55 -6.70 -7.51
N TYR A 128 -0.51 -5.47 -8.01
CA TYR A 128 0.71 -4.66 -8.12
C TYR A 128 0.54 -3.33 -7.39
N ASP A 129 1.62 -2.55 -7.36
CA ASP A 129 1.57 -1.19 -6.84
C ASP A 129 0.53 -0.35 -7.61
N SER A 130 -0.15 0.53 -6.89
CA SER A 130 -1.13 1.49 -7.40
C SER A 130 -0.53 2.62 -8.24
N MET A 131 0.78 2.63 -8.44
CA MET A 131 1.48 3.65 -9.22
C MET A 131 1.19 3.53 -10.73
N ILE A 132 0.46 4.52 -11.26
CA ILE A 132 0.08 4.57 -12.69
C ILE A 132 1.02 5.39 -13.56
N ALA A 133 1.76 6.35 -12.99
CA ALA A 133 2.64 7.25 -13.75
C ALA A 133 3.67 7.92 -12.86
N LYS A 134 4.82 8.27 -13.45
CA LYS A 134 5.78 9.23 -12.89
C LYS A 134 5.76 10.49 -13.74
N LEU A 135 5.26 11.59 -13.19
CA LEU A 135 5.34 12.91 -13.81
C LEU A 135 6.62 13.60 -13.36
N ILE A 136 7.48 13.95 -14.31
CA ILE A 136 8.80 14.53 -14.07
C ILE A 136 8.88 15.86 -14.80
N THR A 137 9.34 16.89 -14.10
CA THR A 137 9.62 18.20 -14.71
C THR A 137 11.04 18.63 -14.45
N TRP A 138 11.58 19.43 -15.37
CA TRP A 138 12.89 20.03 -15.25
C TRP A 138 12.85 21.50 -15.66
N ALA A 139 13.66 22.32 -14.99
CA ALA A 139 13.92 23.71 -15.32
C ALA A 139 15.28 24.17 -14.74
N PRO A 140 15.86 25.27 -15.24
CA PRO A 140 17.07 25.87 -14.65
C PRO A 140 16.93 26.30 -13.19
N THR A 141 15.74 26.77 -12.77
CA THR A 141 15.47 27.20 -11.39
C THR A 141 14.39 26.34 -10.74
N ARG A 142 14.39 26.28 -9.41
CA ARG A 142 13.41 25.50 -8.64
C ARG A 142 12.00 26.07 -8.82
N GLU A 143 11.89 27.38 -8.82
CA GLU A 143 10.66 28.15 -9.00
C GLU A 143 10.03 27.86 -10.36
N GLU A 144 10.82 27.88 -11.43
CA GLU A 144 10.36 27.51 -12.77
C GLU A 144 9.98 26.03 -12.86
N CYS A 145 10.73 25.15 -12.19
CA CYS A 145 10.42 23.72 -12.17
C CYS A 145 9.08 23.44 -11.48
N ILE A 146 8.81 24.13 -10.36
CA ILE A 146 7.52 24.06 -9.66
C ILE A 146 6.41 24.64 -10.52
N ALA A 147 6.61 25.80 -11.17
CA ALA A 147 5.61 26.37 -12.07
C ALA A 147 5.28 25.41 -13.23
N ARG A 148 6.30 24.74 -13.78
CA ARG A 148 6.12 23.73 -14.82
C ARG A 148 5.40 22.48 -14.31
N MET A 149 5.71 22.02 -13.09
CA MET A 149 5.01 20.90 -12.45
C MET A 149 3.53 21.23 -12.22
N ARG A 150 3.21 22.44 -11.75
CA ARG A 150 1.82 22.90 -11.59
C ARG A 150 1.04 22.81 -12.89
N ARG A 151 1.57 23.41 -13.97
CA ARG A 151 0.96 23.32 -15.30
C ARG A 151 0.78 21.87 -15.75
N ALA A 152 1.81 21.05 -15.60
CA ALA A 152 1.75 19.65 -16.03
C ALA A 152 0.72 18.84 -15.22
N LEU A 153 0.57 19.10 -13.91
CA LEU A 153 -0.48 18.50 -13.09
C LEU A 153 -1.87 19.00 -13.49
N ASP A 154 -2.02 20.26 -13.92
CA ASP A 154 -3.28 20.82 -14.41
C ASP A 154 -3.71 20.21 -15.75
N GLU A 155 -2.75 19.93 -16.63
CA GLU A 155 -2.95 19.29 -17.93
C GLU A 155 -3.13 17.76 -17.85
N PHE A 156 -2.73 17.12 -16.73
CA PHE A 156 -2.83 15.66 -16.58
C PHE A 156 -4.27 15.24 -16.26
N VAL A 157 -4.97 14.72 -17.27
CA VAL A 157 -6.35 14.24 -17.14
C VAL A 157 -6.35 12.72 -17.00
N ILE A 158 -6.85 12.25 -15.85
CA ILE A 158 -7.04 10.82 -15.56
C ILE A 158 -8.44 10.67 -14.98
N GLU A 159 -9.25 9.82 -15.62
CA GLU A 159 -10.62 9.53 -15.18
C GLU A 159 -10.83 8.03 -14.93
N GLY A 160 -11.90 7.69 -14.21
CA GLY A 160 -12.27 6.31 -13.87
C GLY A 160 -11.68 5.78 -12.56
N ILE A 161 -10.70 6.46 -11.98
CA ILE A 161 -10.09 6.14 -10.68
C ILE A 161 -9.80 7.40 -9.85
N ALA A 162 -9.61 7.21 -8.54
CA ALA A 162 -9.03 8.24 -7.69
C ALA A 162 -7.51 8.37 -7.95
N THR A 163 -6.98 9.58 -7.88
CA THR A 163 -5.54 9.85 -8.06
C THR A 163 -5.00 10.79 -6.97
N THR A 164 -3.68 10.83 -6.83
CA THR A 164 -2.98 11.76 -5.93
C THR A 164 -2.72 13.13 -6.56
N ILE A 165 -3.21 13.40 -7.78
CA ILE A 165 -3.01 14.68 -8.48
C ILE A 165 -3.48 15.88 -7.64
N PRO A 166 -4.69 15.88 -7.03
CA PRO A 166 -5.13 17.01 -6.21
C PRO A 166 -4.17 17.29 -5.04
N PHE A 167 -3.71 16.25 -4.34
CA PHE A 167 -2.72 16.39 -3.28
C PHE A 167 -1.41 17.02 -3.80
N HIS A 168 -0.89 16.53 -4.93
CA HIS A 168 0.33 17.09 -5.50
C HIS A 168 0.17 18.56 -5.91
N ARG A 169 -1.00 18.98 -6.41
CA ARG A 169 -1.29 20.40 -6.69
C ARG A 169 -1.20 21.24 -5.42
N GLU A 170 -1.85 20.82 -4.34
CA GLU A 170 -1.77 21.50 -3.03
C GLU A 170 -0.32 21.60 -2.52
N VAL A 171 0.48 20.54 -2.69
CA VAL A 171 1.90 20.54 -2.32
C VAL A 171 2.70 21.55 -3.15
N MET A 172 2.42 21.69 -4.45
CA MET A 172 3.10 22.69 -5.29
C MET A 172 2.76 24.14 -4.92
N ASP A 173 1.64 24.33 -4.20
CA ASP A 173 1.14 25.63 -3.75
C ASP A 173 1.60 25.97 -2.32
N SER A 174 2.06 24.97 -1.57
CA SER A 174 2.60 25.13 -0.23
C SER A 174 3.87 25.97 -0.20
N GLU A 175 3.88 27.03 0.61
CA GLU A 175 5.07 27.86 0.83
C GLU A 175 6.21 27.08 1.51
N GLU A 176 5.88 26.13 2.39
CA GLU A 176 6.87 25.27 3.04
C GLU A 176 7.59 24.40 1.99
N PHE A 177 6.83 23.82 1.05
CA PHE A 177 7.41 23.07 -0.06
C PHE A 177 8.18 23.99 -1.02
N ARG A 178 7.62 25.14 -1.41
CA ARG A 178 8.24 26.11 -2.34
C ARG A 178 9.51 26.77 -1.81
N SER A 179 9.63 26.93 -0.50
CA SER A 179 10.84 27.45 0.13
C SER A 179 11.95 26.41 0.31
N GLY A 180 11.64 25.11 0.13
CA GLY A 180 12.58 24.02 0.36
C GLY A 180 12.87 23.74 1.83
N ARG A 181 12.15 24.39 2.76
CA ARG A 181 12.34 24.27 4.22
C ARG A 181 11.29 23.33 4.82
N PHE A 182 11.35 22.05 4.47
CA PHE A 182 10.44 21.02 4.96
C PHE A 182 11.20 19.79 5.48
N GLY A 183 10.57 19.01 6.35
CA GLY A 183 11.12 17.80 6.96
C GLY A 183 10.41 16.53 6.49
N THR A 184 10.86 15.37 6.98
CA THR A 184 10.26 14.06 6.63
C THR A 184 8.83 13.88 7.14
N ASN A 185 8.41 14.68 8.12
CA ASN A 185 7.04 14.74 8.64
C ASN A 185 6.18 15.84 8.00
N PHE A 186 6.63 16.46 6.90
CA PHE A 186 5.90 17.51 6.19
C PHE A 186 4.48 17.06 5.81
N VAL A 187 4.35 15.92 5.12
CA VAL A 187 3.06 15.44 4.62
C VAL A 187 2.09 15.19 5.76
N GLU A 188 2.52 14.56 6.86
CA GLU A 188 1.68 14.33 8.03
C GLU A 188 1.19 15.63 8.71
N ARG A 189 1.99 16.71 8.66
CA ARG A 189 1.55 18.02 9.16
C ARG A 189 0.65 18.77 8.19
N PHE A 190 0.94 18.65 6.90
CA PHE A 190 0.30 19.36 5.80
C PHE A 190 -1.08 18.79 5.49
N TRP A 191 -1.18 17.47 5.51
CA TRP A 191 -2.39 16.71 5.22
C TRP A 191 -3.19 16.47 6.51
N LYS A 192 -4.10 17.40 6.81
CA LYS A 192 -5.01 17.34 7.97
C LYS A 192 -6.43 17.00 7.57
#